data_AF-A0ABD3CIG0-F1
#
_entry.id   AF-A0ABD3CIG0-F1
#
_cell.length_a   1.000
_cell.length_b   1.000
_cell.length_c   1.000
_cell.angle_alpha   90.00
_cell.angle_beta   90.00
_cell.angle_gamma   90.00
#
_symmetry.space_group_name_H-M   'P 1'
#
loop_
_entity.id
_entity.type
_entity.pdbx_description
1 polymer ?
#
loop_
_entity_poly.entity_id
_entity_poly.type
_entity_poly.pdbx_seq_one_letter_code
_entity_poly.pdbx_strand_id
1 'polypeptide(L)'
;MLEEDIPKLQNRLVDEERVLEEIKEHAKVHEAGRAAYEDAQKQISEINGRIRTKTSSVKDLQNKLQKLKLEASEARKVEQACVEEQERLMPLELAARRKVVELSSIMESEKNQGSLLKAILQVKKANLIPGIYGRLGVLGAIDAKYDIAISTACPGLDQIVVESTAAAQA
;
A
#
# COMPACT_ATOMS: atom_id res chain seq x y z
N MET A 1 -4.08 112.29 -19.85
CA MET A 1 -3.66 111.12 -20.64
C MET A 1 -3.11 109.96 -19.80
N LEU A 2 -2.75 110.14 -18.53
CA LEU A 2 -2.19 109.06 -17.69
C LEU A 2 -3.22 108.36 -16.77
N GLU A 3 -4.44 108.88 -16.64
CA GLU A 3 -5.48 108.29 -15.77
C GLU A 3 -6.25 107.12 -16.41
N GLU A 4 -6.26 107.00 -17.75
CA GLU A 4 -6.93 105.88 -18.45
C GLU A 4 -6.05 104.62 -18.60
N ASP A 5 -4.74 104.74 -18.42
CA ASP A 5 -3.80 103.63 -18.65
C ASP A 5 -3.56 102.78 -17.39
N ILE A 6 -3.70 103.37 -16.20
CA ILE A 6 -3.61 102.66 -14.92
C ILE A 6 -4.65 101.53 -14.80
N PRO A 7 -5.96 101.74 -15.05
CA PRO A 7 -6.95 100.67 -14.96
C PRO A 7 -6.77 99.58 -16.04
N LYS A 8 -6.26 99.94 -17.22
CA LYS A 8 -5.94 98.96 -18.28
C LYS A 8 -4.76 98.06 -17.89
N LEU A 9 -3.73 98.62 -17.25
CA LEU A 9 -2.59 97.86 -16.74
C LEU A 9 -2.98 96.97 -15.56
N GLN A 10 -3.87 97.45 -14.68
CA GLN A 10 -4.43 96.64 -13.58
C GLN A 10 -5.25 95.45 -14.10
N ASN A 11 -6.10 95.65 -15.10
CA ASN A 11 -6.86 94.54 -15.72
C ASN A 11 -5.92 93.51 -16.38
N ARG A 12 -4.87 93.97 -17.06
CA ARG A 12 -3.85 93.08 -17.64
C ARG A 12 -3.10 92.28 -16.58
N LEU A 13 -2.75 92.91 -15.45
CA LEU A 13 -2.09 92.22 -14.35
C LEU A 13 -2.99 91.12 -13.77
N VAL A 14 -4.28 91.41 -13.58
CA VAL A 14 -5.27 90.42 -13.10
C VAL A 14 -5.46 89.27 -14.10
N ASP A 15 -5.50 89.57 -15.41
CA ASP A 15 -5.57 88.53 -16.45
C ASP A 15 -4.31 87.66 -16.48
N GLU A 16 -3.12 88.24 -16.33
CA GLU A 16 -1.84 87.51 -16.24
C GLU A 16 -1.76 86.66 -14.96
N GLU A 17 -2.22 87.18 -13.81
CA GLU A 17 -2.32 86.42 -12.56
C GLU A 17 -3.28 85.23 -12.68
N ARG A 18 -4.43 85.40 -13.37
CA ARG A 18 -5.37 84.31 -13.63
C ARG A 18 -4.76 83.21 -14.50
N VAL A 19 -4.05 83.60 -15.57
CA VAL A 19 -3.34 82.64 -16.44
C VAL A 19 -2.25 81.91 -15.68
N LEU A 20 -1.52 82.60 -14.79
CA LEU A 20 -0.50 81.97 -13.95
C LEU A 20 -1.10 80.92 -13.01
N GLU A 21 -2.28 81.20 -12.43
CA GLU A 21 -2.95 80.26 -11.54
C GLU A 21 -3.50 79.04 -12.29
N GLU A 22 -4.06 79.22 -13.49
CA GLU A 22 -4.44 78.13 -14.38
C GLU A 22 -3.24 77.24 -14.76
N ILE A 23 -2.10 77.84 -15.11
CA ILE A 23 -0.86 77.10 -15.43
C ILE A 23 -0.38 76.28 -14.22
N LYS A 24 -0.46 76.82 -13.00
CA LYS A 24 -0.08 76.09 -11.78
C LYS A 24 -1.01 74.90 -11.53
N GLU A 25 -2.32 75.08 -11.68
CA GLU A 25 -3.28 73.98 -11.54
C GLU A 25 -3.04 72.89 -12.59
N HIS A 26 -2.84 73.26 -13.85
CA HIS A 26 -2.46 72.31 -14.89
C HIS A 26 -1.14 71.59 -14.58
N ALA A 27 -0.13 72.30 -14.06
CA ALA A 27 1.14 71.70 -13.65
C ALA A 27 0.97 70.66 -12.54
N LYS A 28 0.15 70.94 -11.51
CA LYS A 28 -0.18 69.99 -10.43
C LYS A 28 -0.86 68.73 -10.99
N VAL A 29 -1.82 68.89 -11.90
CA VAL A 29 -2.51 67.76 -12.54
C VAL A 29 -1.54 66.93 -13.38
N HIS A 30 -0.63 67.57 -14.12
CA HIS A 30 0.41 66.88 -14.90
C HIS A 30 1.41 66.12 -14.01
N GLU A 31 1.78 66.66 -12.85
CA GLU A 31 2.64 65.99 -11.90
C GLU A 31 1.96 64.76 -11.28
N ALA A 32 0.70 64.90 -10.85
CA ALA A 32 -0.09 63.77 -10.36
C ALA A 32 -0.26 62.67 -11.43
N GLY A 33 -0.50 63.06 -12.69
CA GLY A 33 -0.59 62.13 -13.82
C GLY A 33 0.72 61.40 -14.11
N ARG A 34 1.87 62.10 -14.01
CA ARG A 34 3.19 61.47 -14.13
C ARG A 34 3.47 60.49 -13.00
N ALA A 35 3.16 60.85 -11.76
CA ALA A 35 3.33 59.96 -10.62
C ALA A 35 2.48 58.68 -10.76
N ALA A 36 1.22 58.81 -11.19
CA ALA A 36 0.37 57.66 -11.46
C ALA A 36 0.88 56.78 -12.61
N TYR A 37 1.43 57.39 -13.67
CA TYR A 37 2.04 56.66 -14.78
C TYR A 37 3.30 55.88 -14.34
N GLU A 38 4.17 56.50 -13.55
CA GLU A 38 5.36 55.82 -13.01
C GLU A 38 4.98 54.68 -12.08
N ASP A 39 3.96 54.84 -11.23
CA ASP A 39 3.46 53.77 -10.38
C ASP A 39 2.90 52.60 -11.22
N ALA A 40 2.06 52.90 -12.22
CA ALA A 40 1.55 51.89 -13.14
C ALA A 40 2.68 51.16 -13.89
N GLN A 41 3.73 51.88 -14.30
CA GLN A 41 4.91 51.30 -14.96
C GLN A 41 5.67 50.35 -14.03
N LYS A 42 5.84 50.72 -12.75
CA LYS A 42 6.44 49.84 -11.72
C LYS A 42 5.60 48.59 -11.51
N GLN A 43 4.28 48.74 -11.38
CA GLN A 43 3.37 47.61 -11.21
C GLN A 43 3.42 46.64 -12.40
N ILE A 44 3.48 47.15 -13.64
CA ILE A 44 3.63 46.32 -14.85
C ILE A 44 4.95 45.54 -14.82
N SER A 45 6.05 46.20 -14.43
CA SER A 45 7.35 45.53 -14.29
C SER A 45 7.31 44.39 -13.26
N GLU A 46 6.71 44.63 -12.10
CA GLU A 46 6.55 43.61 -11.07
C GLU A 46 5.67 42.44 -11.53
N ILE A 47 4.54 42.73 -12.17
CA ILE A 47 3.62 41.71 -12.70
C ILE A 47 4.35 40.84 -13.74
N ASN A 48 5.11 41.46 -14.64
CA ASN A 48 5.92 40.73 -15.62
C ASN A 48 6.98 39.84 -14.94
N GLY A 49 7.62 40.33 -13.87
CA GLY A 49 8.52 39.51 -13.05
C GLY A 49 7.83 38.29 -12.46
N ARG A 50 6.63 38.48 -11.87
CA ARG A 50 5.81 37.39 -11.30
C ARG A 50 5.33 36.40 -12.37
N ILE A 51 4.99 36.88 -13.57
CA ILE A 51 4.61 36.01 -14.68
C ILE A 51 5.79 35.13 -15.08
N ARG A 52 6.99 35.71 -15.27
CA ARG A 52 8.20 34.94 -15.63
C ARG A 52 8.52 33.85 -14.62
N THR A 53 8.51 34.16 -13.31
CA THR A 53 8.81 33.19 -12.25
C THR A 53 7.72 32.11 -12.15
N LYS A 54 6.45 32.45 -12.33
CA LYS A 54 5.37 31.45 -12.38
C LYS A 54 5.48 30.56 -13.62
N THR A 55 5.77 31.11 -14.79
CA THR A 55 5.93 30.32 -16.03
C THR A 55 7.10 29.34 -15.93
N SER A 56 8.25 29.75 -15.36
CA SER A 56 9.37 28.82 -15.12
C SER A 56 8.97 27.72 -14.14
N SER A 57 8.31 28.07 -13.02
CA SER A 57 7.85 27.12 -12.01
C SER A 57 6.85 26.11 -12.59
N VAL A 58 5.91 26.56 -13.45
CA VAL A 58 4.96 25.69 -14.15
C VAL A 58 5.69 24.71 -15.06
N LYS A 59 6.70 25.17 -15.81
CA LYS A 59 7.49 24.29 -16.69
C LYS A 59 8.26 23.24 -15.89
N ASP A 60 8.84 23.63 -14.76
CA ASP A 60 9.55 22.69 -13.88
C ASP A 60 8.61 21.66 -13.26
N LEU A 61 7.41 22.07 -12.83
CA LEU A 61 6.37 21.17 -12.33
C LEU A 61 5.87 20.22 -13.42
N GLN A 62 5.69 20.70 -14.66
CA GLN A 62 5.32 19.84 -15.80
C GLN A 62 6.39 18.78 -16.07
N ASN A 63 7.67 19.16 -16.05
CA ASN A 63 8.78 18.21 -16.23
C ASN A 63 8.82 17.17 -15.10
N LYS A 64 8.64 17.59 -13.84
CA LYS A 64 8.57 16.68 -12.69
C LYS A 64 7.39 15.72 -12.80
N LEU A 65 6.22 16.23 -13.20
CA LEU A 65 5.02 15.41 -13.39
C LEU A 65 5.22 14.36 -14.50
N GLN A 66 5.85 14.73 -15.62
CA GLN A 66 6.18 13.77 -16.67
C GLN A 66 7.15 12.68 -16.20
N LYS A 67 8.21 13.05 -15.45
CA LYS A 67 9.14 12.08 -14.86
C LYS A 67 8.43 11.11 -13.90
N LEU A 68 7.66 11.65 -12.95
CA LEU A 68 6.90 10.84 -12.00
C LEU A 68 5.89 9.92 -12.69
N LYS A 69 5.27 10.36 -13.79
CA LYS A 69 4.35 9.53 -14.57
C LYS A 69 5.06 8.37 -15.27
N LEU A 70 6.29 8.58 -15.76
CA LEU A 70 7.11 7.53 -16.35
C LEU A 70 7.54 6.52 -15.27
N GLU A 71 8.08 7.01 -14.15
CA GLU A 71 8.50 6.17 -13.02
C GLU A 71 7.32 5.34 -12.47
N ALA A 72 6.14 5.96 -12.30
CA ALA A 72 4.93 5.24 -11.87
C ALA A 72 4.47 4.19 -12.87
N SER A 73 4.66 4.43 -14.18
CA SER A 73 4.34 3.45 -15.23
C SER A 73 5.30 2.26 -15.20
N GLU A 74 6.59 2.52 -15.02
CA GLU A 74 7.62 1.48 -14.89
C GLU A 74 7.41 0.65 -13.63
N ALA A 75 7.16 1.29 -12.49
CA ALA A 75 6.87 0.62 -11.23
C ALA A 75 5.65 -0.31 -11.34
N ARG A 76 4.57 0.13 -12.00
CA ARG A 76 3.39 -0.71 -12.25
C ARG A 76 3.69 -1.94 -13.11
N LYS A 77 4.56 -1.81 -14.13
CA LYS A 77 4.97 -2.97 -14.95
C LYS A 77 5.74 -4.00 -14.12
N VAL A 78 6.64 -3.53 -13.26
CA VAL A 78 7.40 -4.40 -12.36
C VAL A 78 6.47 -5.09 -11.36
N GLU A 79 5.55 -4.34 -10.75
CA GLU A 79 4.54 -4.88 -9.84
C GLU A 79 3.71 -5.97 -10.51
N GLN A 80 3.23 -5.72 -11.73
CA GLN A 80 2.46 -6.71 -12.49
C GLN A 80 3.25 -8.00 -12.77
N ALA A 81 4.52 -7.88 -13.18
CA ALA A 81 5.39 -9.04 -13.39
C ALA A 81 5.65 -9.82 -12.07
N CYS A 82 5.81 -9.13 -10.95
CA CYS A 82 5.94 -9.77 -9.64
C CYS A 82 4.67 -10.50 -9.20
N VAL A 83 3.50 -9.90 -9.44
CA VAL A 83 2.20 -10.53 -9.13
C VAL A 83 1.99 -11.78 -9.97
N GLU A 84 2.29 -11.74 -11.26
CA GLU A 84 2.19 -12.92 -12.15
C GLU A 84 3.07 -14.09 -11.67
N GLU A 85 4.33 -13.81 -11.28
CA GLU A 85 5.20 -14.87 -10.75
C GLU A 85 4.72 -15.36 -9.37
N GLN A 86 4.20 -14.47 -8.52
CA GLN A 86 3.61 -14.87 -7.24
C GLN A 86 2.39 -15.77 -7.42
N GLU A 87 1.49 -15.45 -8.34
CA GLU A 87 0.32 -16.26 -8.66
C GLU A 87 0.70 -17.64 -9.21
N ARG A 88 1.82 -17.75 -9.92
CA ARG A 88 2.36 -19.03 -10.40
C ARG A 88 2.95 -19.90 -9.29
N LEU A 89 3.62 -19.28 -8.31
CA LEU A 89 4.27 -19.98 -7.20
C LEU A 89 3.31 -20.34 -6.05
N MET A 90 2.30 -19.52 -5.80
CA MET A 90 1.31 -19.72 -4.74
C MET A 90 0.63 -21.12 -4.77
N PRO A 91 0.13 -21.64 -5.91
CA PRO A 91 -0.49 -22.96 -5.94
C PRO A 91 0.51 -24.09 -5.67
N LEU A 92 1.78 -23.92 -6.08
CA LEU A 92 2.84 -24.89 -5.81
C LEU A 92 3.19 -24.94 -4.32
N GLU A 93 3.36 -23.78 -3.68
CA GLU A 93 3.60 -23.67 -2.25
C GLU A 93 2.44 -24.29 -1.46
N LEU A 94 1.20 -23.94 -1.81
CA LEU A 94 0.02 -24.47 -1.14
C LEU A 94 -0.11 -25.99 -1.30
N ALA A 95 0.17 -26.51 -2.50
CA ALA A 95 0.15 -27.96 -2.76
C ALA A 95 1.24 -28.69 -1.96
N ALA A 96 2.46 -28.15 -1.91
CA ALA A 96 3.54 -28.69 -1.09
C ALA A 96 3.18 -28.67 0.40
N ARG A 97 2.63 -27.55 0.89
CA ARG A 97 2.21 -27.39 2.27
C ARG A 97 1.10 -28.36 2.66
N ARG A 98 0.10 -28.56 1.81
CA ARG A 98 -0.96 -29.56 2.03
C ARG A 98 -0.38 -30.97 2.17
N LYS A 99 0.53 -31.36 1.26
CA LYS A 99 1.22 -32.66 1.34
C LYS A 99 2.03 -32.81 2.62
N VAL A 100 2.74 -31.76 3.05
CA VAL A 100 3.50 -31.79 4.31
C VAL A 100 2.57 -32.00 5.51
N VAL A 101 1.42 -31.33 5.55
CA VAL A 101 0.44 -31.48 6.64
C VAL A 101 -0.15 -32.90 6.65
N GLU A 102 -0.53 -33.42 5.49
CA GLU A 102 -1.06 -34.78 5.34
C GLU A 102 -0.03 -35.83 5.81
N LEU A 103 1.20 -35.74 5.30
CA LEU A 103 2.28 -36.65 5.68
C LEU A 103 2.66 -36.53 7.16
N SER A 104 2.65 -35.31 7.71
CA SER A 104 2.93 -35.11 9.14
C SER A 104 1.86 -35.77 10.01
N SER A 105 0.57 -35.64 9.64
CA SER A 105 -0.53 -36.28 10.35
C SER A 105 -0.45 -37.81 10.27
N ILE A 106 -0.09 -38.36 9.10
CA ILE A 106 0.12 -39.80 8.92
C ILE A 106 1.29 -40.27 9.81
N MET A 107 2.42 -39.55 9.76
CA MET A 107 3.62 -39.88 10.54
C MET A 107 3.36 -39.83 12.05
N GLU A 108 2.62 -38.84 12.55
CA GLU A 108 2.24 -38.76 13.96
C GLU A 108 1.32 -39.92 14.38
N SER A 109 0.33 -40.27 13.55
CA SER A 109 -0.55 -41.40 13.78
C SER A 109 0.25 -42.72 13.85
N GLU A 110 1.12 -42.98 12.88
CA GLU A 110 1.97 -44.17 12.83
C GLU A 110 2.95 -44.24 14.01
N LYS A 111 3.55 -43.11 14.38
CA LYS A 111 4.48 -43.03 15.53
C LYS A 111 3.76 -43.30 16.85
N ASN A 112 2.56 -42.75 17.02
CA ASN A 112 1.74 -42.97 18.22
C ASN A 112 1.31 -44.44 18.30
N GLN A 113 0.78 -45.02 17.23
CA GLN A 113 0.41 -46.44 17.18
C GLN A 113 1.62 -47.35 17.44
N GLY A 114 2.77 -47.07 16.82
CA GLY A 114 3.98 -47.87 16.97
C GLY A 114 4.59 -47.81 18.36
N SER A 115 4.56 -46.65 19.01
CA SER A 115 5.05 -46.50 20.40
C SER A 115 4.11 -47.15 21.42
N LEU A 116 2.79 -46.99 21.26
CA LEU A 116 1.78 -47.67 22.08
C LEU A 116 1.90 -49.19 21.97
N LEU A 117 1.97 -49.72 20.74
CA LEU A 117 2.08 -51.16 20.52
C LEU A 117 3.38 -51.72 21.14
N LYS A 118 4.50 -51.00 21.04
CA LYS A 118 5.77 -51.42 21.69
C LYS A 118 5.64 -51.47 23.20
N ALA A 119 5.02 -50.47 23.83
CA ALA A 119 4.79 -50.45 25.27
C ALA A 119 3.88 -51.61 25.72
N ILE A 120 2.76 -51.84 25.02
CA ILE A 120 1.82 -52.93 25.31
C ILE A 120 2.48 -54.29 25.16
N LEU A 121 3.28 -54.50 24.10
CA LEU A 121 4.04 -55.74 23.90
C LEU A 121 5.06 -55.98 25.02
N GLN A 122 5.66 -54.92 25.58
CA GLN A 122 6.58 -55.03 26.70
C GLN A 122 5.86 -55.43 28.00
N VAL A 123 4.70 -54.82 28.28
CA VAL A 123 3.85 -55.18 29.43
C VAL A 123 3.35 -56.62 29.33
N LYS A 124 2.95 -57.05 28.12
CA LYS A 124 2.57 -58.44 27.84
C LYS A 124 3.72 -59.41 28.10
N LYS A 125 4.93 -59.12 27.58
CA LYS A 125 6.12 -59.96 27.81
C LYS A 125 6.52 -60.04 29.29
N ALA A 126 6.32 -58.95 30.03
CA ALA A 126 6.55 -58.90 31.47
C ALA A 126 5.43 -59.56 32.29
N ASN A 127 4.33 -59.99 31.67
CA ASN A 127 3.12 -60.51 32.32
C ASN A 127 2.58 -59.60 33.43
N LEU A 128 2.75 -58.27 33.30
CA LEU A 128 2.32 -57.31 34.31
C LEU A 128 0.80 -57.14 34.35
N ILE A 129 0.18 -57.17 33.16
CA ILE A 129 -1.28 -57.13 32.97
C ILE A 129 -1.70 -58.43 32.27
N PRO A 130 -2.37 -59.37 32.96
CA PRO A 130 -2.87 -60.59 32.35
C PRO A 130 -4.07 -60.29 31.44
N GLY A 131 -4.25 -61.11 30.40
CA GLY A 131 -5.40 -61.02 29.50
C GLY A 131 -5.24 -60.06 28.30
N ILE A 132 -4.02 -59.61 27.97
CA ILE A 132 -3.75 -58.84 26.74
C ILE A 132 -3.40 -59.79 25.58
N TYR A 133 -4.25 -59.87 24.56
CA TYR A 133 -4.01 -60.71 23.38
C TYR A 133 -3.14 -60.01 22.34
N GLY A 134 -3.38 -58.72 22.07
CA GLY A 134 -2.61 -57.91 21.13
C GLY A 134 -3.49 -57.21 20.09
N ARG A 135 -2.87 -56.72 19.01
CA ARG A 135 -3.59 -56.03 17.93
C ARG A 135 -4.45 -57.00 17.13
N LEU A 136 -5.72 -56.67 16.91
CA LEU A 136 -6.71 -57.50 16.22
C LEU A 136 -6.22 -58.01 14.86
N GLY A 137 -5.59 -57.14 14.06
CA GLY A 137 -5.05 -57.51 12.75
C GLY A 137 -3.93 -58.57 12.75
N VAL A 138 -3.33 -58.88 13.91
CA VAL A 138 -2.29 -59.93 14.03
C VAL A 138 -2.87 -61.25 14.56
N LEU A 139 -4.15 -61.28 14.92
CA LEU A 139 -4.83 -62.46 15.48
C LEU A 139 -5.45 -63.38 14.43
N GLY A 140 -5.41 -62.98 13.15
CA GLY A 140 -5.94 -63.77 12.04
C GLY A 140 -5.12 -63.58 10.77
N ALA A 141 -5.29 -64.51 9.82
CA ALA A 141 -4.70 -64.42 8.49
C ALA A 141 -5.82 -64.38 7.45
N ILE A 142 -5.62 -63.60 6.41
CA ILE A 142 -6.55 -63.46 5.28
C ILE A 142 -5.81 -63.68 3.96
N ASP A 143 -6.55 -64.07 2.92
CA ASP A 143 -5.99 -64.20 1.58
C ASP A 143 -5.59 -62.82 1.03
N ALA A 144 -4.40 -62.72 0.42
CA ALA A 144 -3.85 -61.49 -0.12
C ALA A 144 -4.78 -60.81 -1.15
N LYS A 145 -5.65 -61.58 -1.83
CA LYS A 145 -6.66 -61.06 -2.75
C LYS A 145 -7.64 -60.08 -2.08
N TYR A 146 -7.92 -60.26 -0.79
CA TYR A 146 -8.91 -59.46 -0.04
C TYR A 146 -8.27 -58.49 0.97
N ASP A 147 -6.94 -58.48 1.10
CA ASP A 147 -6.22 -57.71 2.12
C ASP A 147 -6.49 -56.20 2.03
N ILE A 148 -6.44 -55.64 0.81
CA ILE A 148 -6.71 -54.21 0.57
C ILE A 148 -8.18 -53.87 0.92
N ALA A 149 -9.12 -54.76 0.57
CA ALA A 149 -10.54 -54.51 0.79
C ALA A 149 -10.89 -54.48 2.28
N ILE A 150 -10.34 -55.42 3.06
CA ILE A 150 -10.59 -55.53 4.50
C ILE A 150 -9.86 -54.42 5.28
N SER A 151 -8.59 -54.13 4.93
CA SER A 151 -7.81 -53.05 5.56
C SER A 151 -8.41 -51.66 5.30
N THR A 152 -9.09 -51.47 4.17
CA THR A 152 -9.80 -50.21 3.87
C THR A 152 -11.18 -50.15 4.54
N ALA A 153 -11.91 -51.27 4.60
CA ALA A 153 -13.28 -51.31 5.12
C ALA A 153 -13.35 -51.28 6.66
N CYS A 154 -12.34 -51.79 7.37
CA CYS A 154 -12.38 -51.95 8.81
C CYS A 154 -11.24 -51.20 9.52
N PRO A 155 -11.48 -49.97 10.03
CA PRO A 155 -10.48 -49.26 10.84
C PRO A 155 -10.26 -49.91 12.21
N GLY A 156 -11.11 -50.85 12.62
CA GLY A 156 -11.03 -51.54 13.90
C GLY A 156 -9.88 -52.56 14.02
N LEU A 157 -9.20 -52.90 12.91
CA LEU A 157 -8.09 -53.88 12.93
C LEU A 157 -6.90 -53.43 13.76
N ASP A 158 -6.77 -52.14 14.02
CA ASP A 158 -5.74 -51.57 14.89
C ASP A 158 -6.10 -51.59 16.38
N GLN A 159 -7.31 -52.03 16.75
CA GLN A 159 -7.71 -52.12 18.16
C GLN A 159 -6.98 -53.24 18.89
N ILE A 160 -6.74 -53.02 20.19
CA ILE A 160 -6.12 -53.99 21.08
C ILE A 160 -7.20 -54.86 21.71
N VAL A 161 -7.04 -56.18 21.60
CA VAL A 161 -7.97 -57.16 22.16
C VAL A 161 -7.51 -57.57 23.55
N VAL A 162 -8.42 -57.48 24.52
CA VAL A 162 -8.22 -57.79 25.94
C VAL A 162 -9.34 -58.68 26.45
N GLU A 163 -9.06 -59.51 27.45
CA GLU A 163 -9.99 -60.49 28.00
C GLU A 163 -11.04 -59.88 28.93
N SER A 164 -10.65 -58.87 29.72
CA SER A 164 -11.53 -58.23 30.71
C SER A 164 -11.50 -56.71 30.62
N THR A 165 -12.58 -56.07 31.07
CA THR A 165 -12.66 -54.60 31.16
C THR A 165 -11.62 -54.03 32.13
N ALA A 166 -11.24 -54.78 33.17
CA ALA A 166 -10.18 -54.40 34.10
C ALA A 166 -8.82 -54.31 33.40
N ALA A 167 -8.49 -55.25 32.51
CA ALA A 167 -7.26 -55.22 31.73
C ALA A 167 -7.23 -54.10 30.66
N ALA A 168 -8.40 -53.58 30.26
CA ALA A 168 -8.50 -52.45 29.35
C ALA A 168 -8.25 -51.09 30.03
N GLN A 169 -8.51 -51.01 31.34
CA GLN A 169 -8.44 -49.79 32.14
C GLN A 169 -7.12 -49.64 32.91
N ALA A 170 -6.42 -50.75 33.16
CA ALA A 170 -5.14 -50.83 33.86
C ALA A 170 -3.97 -50.31 33.01
#